data_AF-A3WT15-F1
#
_entry.id   AF-A3WT15-F1
#
_cell.length_a   1.000
_cell.length_b   1.000
_cell.length_c   1.000
_cell.angle_alpha   90.00
_cell.angle_beta   90.00
_cell.angle_gamma   90.00
#
_symmetry.space_group_name_H-M   'P 1'
#
loop_
_entity.id
_entity.type
_entity.pdbx_description
1 polymer ?
#
loop_
_entity_poly.entity_id
_entity_poly.type
_entity_poly.pdbx_seq_one_letter_code
_entity_poly.pdbx_strand_id
1 'polypeptide(L)' 'MDSENKPDGDGIVLTEAQKKRRRERSIAIAWALGVLVLLFFAVTFIKGPGVLVRPM' A
#
# COMPACT_ATOMS: atom_id res chain seq x y z
N MET A 1 16.86 23.22 35.44
CA MET A 1 17.51 23.07 34.13
C MET A 1 16.54 22.27 33.31
N ASP A 2 15.69 23.00 32.61
CA ASP A 2 14.33 22.59 32.33
C ASP A 2 14.34 21.90 30.98
N SER A 3 14.05 20.59 31.01
CA SER A 3 13.93 19.77 29.80
C SER A 3 12.59 20.08 29.16
N GLU A 4 12.53 21.23 28.49
CA GLU A 4 11.34 21.69 27.80
C GLU A 4 11.11 20.82 26.57
N ASN A 5 10.19 19.87 26.74
CA ASN A 5 9.50 19.14 25.68
C ASN A 5 8.90 20.18 24.71
N LYS A 6 9.59 20.44 23.60
CA LYS A 6 9.06 21.29 22.53
C LYS A 6 7.88 20.54 21.93
N PRO A 7 6.69 21.14 21.83
CA PRO A 7 5.56 20.49 21.22
C PRO A 7 5.92 20.17 19.77
N ASP A 8 5.89 18.88 19.42
CA ASP A 8 5.89 18.36 18.05
C ASP A 8 4.59 18.76 17.33
N GLY A 9 4.24 20.05 17.37
CA GLY A 9 2.89 20.56 17.16
C GLY A 9 2.74 21.50 15.97
N ASP A 10 3.80 21.80 15.22
CA ASP A 10 3.73 22.65 14.03
C ASP A 10 4.20 21.89 12.77
N GLY A 11 3.61 20.71 12.56
CA GLY A 11 3.75 20.00 11.30
C GLY A 11 2.86 20.66 10.24
N ILE A 12 3.40 20.96 9.06
CA ILE A 12 2.65 21.55 7.94
C ILE A 12 1.33 20.78 7.73
N VAL A 13 0.22 21.39 8.16
CA VAL A 13 -1.11 20.81 8.00
C VAL A 13 -1.49 20.96 6.54
N LEU A 14 -1.50 19.84 5.83
CA LEU A 14 -1.89 19.80 4.43
C LEU A 14 -3.29 20.39 4.25
N THR A 15 -3.41 21.35 3.34
CA THR A 15 -4.69 21.88 2.93
C THR A 15 -5.58 20.76 2.39
N GLU A 16 -6.89 20.91 2.44
CA GLU A 16 -7.81 19.86 1.95
C GLU A 16 -7.54 19.48 0.49
N ALA A 17 -7.15 20.45 -0.33
CA ALA A 17 -6.75 20.22 -1.71
C ALA A 17 -5.49 19.34 -1.83
N GLN A 18 -4.49 19.52 -0.95
CA GLN A 18 -3.29 18.68 -0.93
C GLN A 18 -3.59 17.26 -0.41
N LYS A 19 -4.44 17.13 0.61
CA LYS A 19 -4.90 15.82 1.10
C LYS A 19 -5.67 15.05 0.02
N LYS A 20 -6.55 15.73 -0.74
CA LYS A 20 -7.31 15.12 -1.85
C LYS A 20 -6.39 14.55 -2.93
N ARG A 21 -5.42 15.34 -3.41
CA ARG A 21 -4.44 14.86 -4.41
C ARG A 21 -3.60 13.68 -3.90
N ARG A 22 -3.23 13.68 -2.61
CA ARG A 22 -2.53 12.56 -1.99
C ARG A 22 -3.40 11.29 -2.00
N ARG A 23 -4.67 11.41 -1.62
CA ARG A 23 -5.63 10.29 -1.60
C ARG A 23 -5.86 9.70 -2.99
N GLU A 24 -5.99 10.52 -4.02
CA GLU A 24 -6.13 10.08 -5.41
C GLU A 24 -4.95 9.22 -5.86
N ARG A 25 -3.70 9.64 -5.56
CA ARG A 25 -2.50 8.86 -5.87
C ARG A 25 -2.45 7.53 -5.12
N SER A 26 -2.77 7.53 -3.83
CA SER A 26 -2.82 6.29 -3.04
C SER A 26 -3.86 5.32 -3.56
N ILE A 27 -5.03 5.81 -4.02
CA ILE A 27 -6.07 4.98 -4.63
C ILE A 27 -5.57 4.37 -5.94
N ALA A 28 -4.92 5.14 -6.81
CA ALA A 28 -4.37 4.61 -8.06
C ALA A 28 -3.37 3.47 -7.83
N ILE A 29 -2.47 3.65 -6.84
CA ILE A 29 -1.50 2.61 -6.47
C ILE A 29 -2.22 1.37 -5.91
N ALA A 30 -3.24 1.55 -5.07
CA ALA A 30 -4.02 0.43 -4.53
C ALA A 30 -4.69 -0.39 -5.65
N TRP A 31 -5.28 0.26 -6.64
CA TRP A 31 -5.85 -0.41 -7.81
C TRP A 31 -4.79 -1.15 -8.62
N ALA A 32 -3.64 -0.52 -8.89
CA ALA A 32 -2.56 -1.14 -9.64
C ALA A 32 -2.02 -2.40 -8.93
N LEU A 33 -1.73 -2.30 -7.63
CA LEU A 33 -1.27 -3.43 -6.84
C LEU A 33 -2.33 -4.53 -6.70
N GLY A 34 -3.60 -4.17 -6.52
CA GLY A 34 -4.70 -5.11 -6.44
C GLY A 34 -4.86 -5.95 -7.71
N VAL A 35 -4.83 -5.30 -8.89
CA VAL A 35 -4.87 -5.99 -10.18
C VAL A 35 -3.65 -6.89 -10.35
N LEU A 36 -2.45 -6.41 -10.02
CA LEU A 36 -1.23 -7.20 -10.13
C LEU A 36 -1.32 -8.50 -9.32
N VAL A 37 -1.71 -8.41 -8.04
CA VAL A 37 -1.89 -9.58 -7.16
C VAL A 37 -2.96 -10.53 -7.71
N LEU A 38 -4.08 -9.98 -8.20
CA LEU A 38 -5.17 -10.79 -8.77
C LEU A 38 -4.69 -11.60 -9.98
N LEU A 39 -3.86 -11.02 -10.85
CA LEU A 39 -3.31 -11.73 -12.00
C LEU A 39 -2.42 -12.92 -11.57
N PHE A 40 -1.54 -12.72 -10.60
CA PHE A 40 -0.71 -13.80 -10.04
C PHE A 40 -1.58 -14.92 -9.46
N PHE A 41 -2.62 -14.56 -8.72
CA PHE A 41 -3.48 -15.52 -8.07
C PHE A 41 -4.38 -16.26 -9.08
N ALA A 42 -4.87 -15.58 -10.11
CA ALA A 42 -5.61 -16.20 -11.21
C ALA A 42 -4.76 -17.25 -11.94
N VAL A 43 -3.51 -16.93 -12.28
CA VAL A 43 -2.57 -17.89 -12.86
C VAL A 43 -2.31 -19.07 -11.92
N THR A 44 -2.21 -18.80 -10.61
CA THR A 44 -2.01 -19.84 -9.59
C THR A 44 -3.18 -20.82 -9.52
N PHE A 45 -4.43 -20.34 -9.60
CA PHE A 45 -5.60 -21.21 -9.65
C PHE A 45 -5.68 -22.01 -10.95
N ILE A 46 -5.38 -21.40 -12.09
CA ILE A 46 -5.46 -22.08 -13.40
C ILE A 46 -4.36 -23.14 -13.53
N LYS A 47 -3.14 -22.84 -13.09
CA LYS A 47 -1.98 -23.72 -13.28
C LYS A 47 -1.75 -24.69 -12.11
N GLY A 48 -2.44 -24.49 -10.99
CA GLY A 48 -2.29 -25.26 -9.76
C GLY A 48 -1.02 -24.89 -8.99
N PRO A 49 -0.98 -25.17 -7.67
CA PRO A 49 0.23 -25.00 -6.89
C PRO A 49 1.24 -26.06 -7.34
N GLY A 50 2.15 -25.71 -8.25
CA GLY A 50 3.24 -26.59 -8.70
C GLY A 50 4.13 -27.13 -7.55
N VAL A 51 3.94 -26.59 -6.34
CA VAL A 51 4.56 -27.03 -5.09
C VAL A 51 3.96 -28.33 -4.53
N LEU A 52 2.72 -28.70 -4.90
CA LEU A 52 2.07 -29.94 -4.43
C LEU A 52 2.38 -31.16 -5.32
N VAL A 53 2.94 -30.94 -6.52
CA VAL A 53 3.45 -32.03 -7.35
C VAL A 53 4.89 -32.25 -6.95
N ARG A 54 5.13 -33.09 -5.94
CA ARG A 54 6.47 -33.54 -5.59
C ARG A 54 6.93 -34.55 -6.66
N PRO A 55 7.94 -34.24 -7.50
CA PRO A 55 8.54 -35.28 -8.32
C PRO A 55 9.39 -36.16 -7.38
N MET A 56 8.96 -37.43 -7.26
CA MET A 56 9.63 -38.61 -6.67
C MET A 56 10.74 -38.32 -5.65
#